data_AF-A0A8S2RUZ6-F1
#
_entry.id   AF-A0A8S2RUZ6-F1
#
_cell.length_a   1.000
_cell.length_b   1.000
_cell.length_c   1.000
_cell.angle_alpha   90.00
_cell.angle_beta   90.00
_cell.angle_gamma   90.00
#
_symmetry.space_group_name_H-M   'P 1'
#
loop_
_entity.id
_entity.type
_entity.pdbx_description
1 polymer ?
#
loop_
_entity_poly.entity_id
_entity_poly.type
_entity_poly.pdbx_seq_one_letter_code
_entity_poly.pdbx_strand_id
1 'polypeptide(L)'
;PPRLSTIEPTEINLDEQHPQRVSFMCQIERGSTESLSLEWQFLNNTAVQSANGVHIDRTRLESDKMIELRFDPVRREHFGNYSCLAKNLADSSYSIASLYIQ
;
A
#
# COMPACT_ATOMS: atom_id res chain seq x y z
N PRO A 1 -7.09 12.70 13.37
CA PRO A 1 -6.44 11.79 12.39
C PRO A 1 -7.40 10.77 11.73
N PRO A 2 -7.26 10.52 10.41
CA PRO A 2 -7.87 9.35 9.78
C PRO A 2 -7.30 8.06 10.40
N ARG A 3 -8.14 7.04 10.61
CA ARG A 3 -7.68 5.71 11.05
C ARG A 3 -7.53 4.80 9.84
N LEU A 4 -6.35 4.20 9.68
CA LEU A 4 -6.04 3.27 8.62
C LEU A 4 -6.06 1.84 9.13
N SER A 5 -6.51 0.91 8.29
CA SER A 5 -6.08 -0.48 8.38
C SER A 5 -5.39 -0.92 7.09
N THR A 6 -4.43 -1.80 7.27
CA THR A 6 -3.74 -2.49 6.20
C THR A 6 -4.04 -3.97 6.32
N ILE A 7 -4.46 -4.58 5.22
CA ILE A 7 -4.58 -6.03 5.12
C ILE A 7 -3.26 -6.51 4.52
N GLU A 8 -2.47 -7.21 5.34
CA GLU A 8 -1.17 -7.76 4.96
C GLU A 8 -1.31 -9.10 4.25
N PRO A 9 -0.50 -9.33 3.21
CA PRO A 9 0.08 -10.65 2.98
C PRO A 9 1.57 -10.66 3.38
N THR A 10 1.82 -11.52 4.37
CA THR A 10 2.85 -12.55 4.59
C THR A 10 4.16 -12.61 3.77
N GLU A 11 5.18 -13.18 4.42
CA GLU A 11 6.45 -13.70 3.88
C GLU A 11 6.26 -14.38 2.52
N ILE A 12 7.17 -14.12 1.59
CA ILE A 12 7.16 -14.77 0.27
C ILE A 12 8.41 -15.60 0.02
N ASN A 13 8.21 -16.72 -0.67
CA ASN A 13 9.28 -17.54 -1.19
C ASN A 13 9.53 -17.16 -2.66
N LEU A 14 10.65 -16.49 -2.95
CA LEU A 14 10.99 -16.15 -4.33
C LEU A 14 11.53 -17.37 -5.06
N ASP A 15 10.68 -17.98 -5.89
CA ASP A 15 11.08 -18.91 -6.92
C ASP A 15 10.99 -18.24 -8.30
N GLU A 16 12.13 -18.11 -8.99
CA GLU A 16 12.20 -17.51 -10.33
C GLU A 16 11.44 -18.33 -11.38
N GLN A 17 11.18 -19.63 -11.13
CA GLN A 17 10.36 -20.47 -11.98
C GLN A 17 8.85 -20.32 -11.73
N HIS A 18 8.47 -19.81 -10.55
CA HIS A 18 7.07 -19.66 -10.12
C HIS A 18 6.82 -18.23 -9.61
N PRO A 19 6.64 -17.26 -10.54
CA PRO A 19 6.44 -15.86 -10.17
C PRO A 19 5.23 -15.69 -9.26
N GLN A 20 5.44 -15.04 -8.12
CA GLN A 20 4.40 -14.76 -7.14
C GLN A 20 3.82 -13.36 -7.33
N ARG A 21 2.54 -13.21 -6.96
CA ARG A 21 1.84 -11.93 -6.88
C ARG A 21 1.51 -11.64 -5.43
N VAL A 22 1.75 -10.41 -5.00
CA VAL A 22 1.40 -9.92 -3.65
C VAL A 22 0.61 -8.62 -3.78
N SER A 23 -0.33 -8.40 -2.87
CA SER A 23 -1.11 -7.17 -2.81
C SER A 23 -1.31 -6.69 -1.38
N PHE A 24 -0.95 -5.44 -1.10
CA PHE A 24 -1.26 -4.74 0.13
C PHE A 24 -2.47 -3.86 -0.07
N MET A 25 -3.46 -4.01 0.81
CA MET A 25 -4.69 -3.20 0.75
C MET A 25 -4.74 -2.25 1.94
N CYS A 26 -4.85 -0.96 1.66
CA CYS A 26 -5.00 0.08 2.67
C CYS A 26 -6.37 0.74 2.56
N GLN A 27 -7.08 0.80 3.68
CA GLN A 27 -8.44 1.36 3.77
C GLN A 27 -8.59 2.30 4.96
N ILE A 28 -9.51 3.25 4.82
CA ILE A 28 -9.87 4.17 5.92
C ILE A 28 -11.01 3.55 6.71
N GLU A 29 -10.76 3.14 7.95
CA GLU A 29 -11.78 2.47 8.79
C GLU A 29 -12.81 3.45 9.35
N ARG A 30 -12.33 4.62 9.79
CA ARG A 30 -13.12 5.74 10.34
C ARG A 30 -12.29 7.01 10.22
N GLY A 31 -12.91 8.11 9.84
CA GLY A 31 -12.22 9.40 9.77
C GLY A 31 -12.69 10.28 8.63
N SER A 32 -12.31 11.57 8.73
CA SER A 32 -12.93 12.75 8.12
C SER A 32 -13.60 12.56 6.75
N THR A 33 -14.86 12.97 6.67
CA THR A 33 -15.66 13.22 5.45
C THR A 33 -15.03 14.23 4.47
N GLU A 34 -13.93 14.88 4.87
CA GLU A 34 -13.13 15.82 4.09
C GLU A 34 -12.30 15.14 2.98
N SER A 35 -11.76 15.95 2.06
CA SER A 35 -10.88 15.55 0.95
C SER A 35 -9.59 14.87 1.43
N LEU A 36 -9.67 13.59 1.79
CA LEU A 36 -8.52 12.73 2.07
C LEU A 36 -7.82 12.31 0.78
N SER A 37 -6.50 12.45 0.77
CA SER A 37 -5.62 11.79 -0.19
C SER A 37 -5.05 10.50 0.41
N LEU A 38 -4.98 9.45 -0.41
CA LEU A 38 -4.32 8.19 -0.09
C LEU A 38 -3.16 7.95 -1.06
N GLU A 39 -2.01 7.59 -0.51
CA GLU A 39 -0.82 7.21 -1.28
C GLU A 39 -0.01 6.13 -0.58
N TRP A 40 0.75 5.37 -1.37
CA TRP A 40 1.78 4.48 -0.88
C TRP A 40 3.14 5.16 -0.98
N GLN A 41 3.94 4.98 0.06
CA GLN A 41 5.31 5.48 0.15
C GLN A 41 6.27 4.33 0.47
N PHE A 42 7.44 4.31 -0.16
CA PHE A 42 8.55 3.46 0.21
C PHE A 42 9.45 4.21 1.21
N LEU A 43 9.87 3.54 2.28
CA LEU A 43 10.72 4.12 3.34
C LEU A 43 10.19 5.46 3.90
N ASN A 44 8.87 5.57 4.03
CA ASN A 44 8.13 6.71 4.63
C ASN A 44 8.25 8.07 3.94
N ASN A 45 8.91 8.20 2.79
CA ASN A 45 9.11 9.51 2.15
C ASN A 45 9.09 9.48 0.62
N THR A 46 9.15 8.31 -0.01
CA THR A 46 9.25 8.20 -1.47
C THR A 46 7.94 7.66 -2.04
N ALA A 47 7.16 8.51 -2.72
CA ALA A 47 5.91 8.09 -3.34
C ALA A 47 6.14 6.93 -4.33
N VAL A 48 5.45 5.81 -4.11
CA VAL A 48 5.52 4.66 -5.00
C VAL A 48 4.87 5.01 -6.33
N GLN A 49 5.51 4.61 -7.42
CA GLN A 49 5.02 4.83 -8.78
C GLN A 49 4.61 3.49 -9.41
N SER A 50 3.58 3.51 -10.25
CA SER A 50 3.19 2.35 -11.05
C SER A 50 4.21 2.13 -12.17
N ALA A 51 5.18 1.24 -11.94
CA ALA A 51 6.22 0.87 -12.91
C ALA A 51 6.85 -0.48 -12.52
N ASN A 52 7.49 -1.16 -13.47
CA ASN A 52 8.31 -2.36 -13.20
C ASN A 52 7.59 -3.44 -12.37
N GLY A 53 6.35 -3.77 -12.75
CA GLY A 53 5.51 -4.76 -12.05
C GLY A 53 4.89 -4.27 -10.75
N VAL A 54 5.00 -2.98 -10.44
CA VAL A 54 4.27 -2.32 -9.37
C VAL A 54 2.99 -1.70 -9.95
N HIS A 55 1.86 -2.00 -9.33
CA HIS A 55 0.54 -1.52 -9.70
C HIS A 55 -0.10 -0.83 -8.49
N ILE A 56 -0.70 0.33 -8.71
CA ILE A 56 -1.42 1.08 -7.69
C ILE A 56 -2.84 1.29 -8.17
N ASP A 57 -3.79 0.62 -7.54
CA ASP A 57 -5.20 0.69 -7.87
C ASP A 57 -5.96 1.48 -6.80
N ARG A 58 -6.71 2.50 -7.21
CA ARG A 58 -7.47 3.37 -6.31
C ARG A 58 -8.95 3.10 -6.48
N THR A 59 -9.56 2.48 -5.48
CA THR A 59 -11.01 2.26 -5.46
C THR A 59 -11.66 3.41 -4.71
N ARG A 60 -12.35 4.29 -5.44
CA ARG A 60 -13.18 5.35 -4.87
C ARG A 60 -14.63 4.89 -4.84
N LEU A 61 -14.98 4.08 -3.84
CA LEU A 61 -16.39 3.98 -3.45
C LEU A 61 -16.71 5.21 -2.59
N GLU A 62 -17.92 5.74 -2.71
CA GLU A 62 -18.32 7.01 -2.07
C GLU A 62 -18.13 7.02 -0.54
N SER A 63 -18.10 5.85 0.10
CA SER A 63 -17.92 5.65 1.55
C SER A 63 -16.53 5.17 1.97
N ASP A 64 -15.79 4.48 1.09
CA ASP A 64 -14.59 3.72 1.46
C ASP A 64 -13.45 4.05 0.51
N LYS A 65 -12.60 4.99 0.94
CA LYS A 65 -11.37 5.32 0.23
C LYS A 65 -10.37 4.19 0.47
N MET A 66 -10.13 3.39 -0.55
CA MET A 66 -9.20 2.26 -0.52
C MET A 66 -8.14 2.42 -1.60
N ILE A 67 -6.90 2.02 -1.28
CA ILE A 67 -5.79 1.97 -2.23
C ILE A 67 -5.07 0.63 -2.12
N GLU A 68 -4.90 -0.04 -3.25
CA GLU A 68 -4.19 -1.31 -3.40
C GLU A 68 -2.78 -1.03 -3.94
N LEU A 69 -1.76 -1.65 -3.35
CA LEU A 69 -0.41 -1.75 -3.88
C LEU A 69 -0.12 -3.20 -4.23
N ARG A 70 0.04 -3.49 -5.52
CA ARG A 70 0.17 -4.84 -6.05
C ARG A 70 1.50 -5.01 -6.78
N PHE A 71 2.16 -6.12 -6.52
CA PHE A 71 3.39 -6.56 -7.18
C PHE A 71 3.10 -7.77 -8.04
N ASP A 72 3.36 -7.67 -9.34
CA ASP A 72 3.03 -8.69 -10.32
C ASP A 72 4.00 -8.68 -11.52
N PRO A 73 5.00 -9.56 -11.56
CA PRO A 73 5.44 -10.46 -10.48
C PRO A 73 6.27 -9.72 -9.41
N VAL A 74 6.38 -10.32 -8.22
CA VAL A 74 7.34 -9.85 -7.19
C VAL A 74 8.77 -10.10 -7.63
N ARG A 75 9.65 -9.12 -7.38
CA ARG A 75 11.09 -9.16 -7.67
C ARG A 75 11.89 -8.68 -6.47
N ARG A 76 13.21 -8.93 -6.46
CA ARG A 76 14.08 -8.58 -5.31
C ARG A 76 14.06 -7.08 -4.99
N GLU A 77 13.91 -6.22 -6.00
CA GLU A 77 13.82 -4.77 -5.82
C GLU A 77 12.52 -4.30 -5.16
N HIS A 78 11.51 -5.17 -5.01
CA HIS A 78 10.25 -4.86 -4.34
C HIS A 78 10.30 -5.10 -2.82
N PHE A 79 11.41 -5.60 -2.26
CA PHE A 79 11.51 -5.83 -0.83
C PHE A 79 11.70 -4.54 -0.02
N GLY A 80 11.02 -4.48 1.12
CA GLY A 80 11.17 -3.40 2.08
C GLY A 80 9.86 -2.98 2.74
N ASN A 81 9.90 -1.81 3.37
CA ASN A 81 8.78 -1.26 4.13
C ASN A 81 8.03 -0.24 3.30
N TYR A 82 6.75 -0.51 3.10
CA TYR A 82 5.79 0.34 2.44
C TYR A 82 4.86 0.95 3.48
N SER A 83 4.59 2.24 3.34
CA SER A 83 3.69 2.98 4.22
C SER A 83 2.53 3.53 3.41
N CYS A 84 1.32 3.20 3.83
CA CYS A 84 0.13 3.86 3.34
C CYS A 84 -0.07 5.14 4.13
N LEU A 85 -0.09 6.29 3.46
CA LEU A 85 -0.31 7.60 4.06
C LEU A 85 -1.72 8.10 3.72
N ALA A 86 -2.50 8.39 4.75
CA ALA A 86 -3.73 9.16 4.66
C ALA A 86 -3.48 10.58 5.16
N LYS A 87 -3.81 11.57 4.35
CA LYS A 87 -3.66 12.99 4.70
C LYS A 87 -4.94 13.75 4.42
N ASN A 88 -5.35 14.59 5.37
CA ASN A 88 -6.36 15.63 5.17
C ASN A 88 -5.73 17.01 5.47
N LEU A 89 -6.55 18.08 5.45
CA LEU A 89 -6.06 19.45 5.69
C LEU A 89 -5.50 19.67 7.11
N ALA A 90 -5.93 18.87 8.09
CA ALA A 90 -5.61 19.07 9.49
C ALA A 90 -4.57 18.09 10.04
N ASP A 91 -4.46 16.90 9.45
CA ASP A 91 -3.78 15.77 10.06
C ASP A 91 -3.35 14.70 9.04
N SER A 92 -2.42 13.84 9.45
CA SER A 92 -2.00 12.67 8.68
C SER A 92 -1.87 11.42 9.54
N SER A 93 -2.10 10.26 8.93
CA SER A 93 -1.97 8.95 9.57
C SER A 93 -1.31 7.99 8.61
N TYR A 94 -0.51 7.06 9.13
CA TYR A 94 0.16 6.06 8.32
C TYR A 94 0.03 4.66 8.92
N SER A 95 0.09 3.66 8.05
CA SER A 95 0.18 2.25 8.42
C SER A 95 1.26 1.59 7.58
N ILE A 96 2.01 0.66 8.17
CA ILE A 96 3.17 0.01 7.54
C ILE A 96 2.77 -1.39 7.07
N ALA A 97 3.26 -1.78 5.90
CA ALA A 97 3.29 -3.14 5.39
C ALA A 97 4.72 -3.48 4.95
N SER A 98 5.20 -4.66 5.31
CA SER A 98 6.55 -5.12 4.98
C SER A 98 6.51 -6.28 4.00
N LEU A 99 7.25 -6.16 2.90
CA LEU A 99 7.49 -7.25 1.96
C LEU A 99 8.90 -7.78 2.20
N TYR A 100 9.04 -9.04 2.56
CA TYR A 100 10.33 -9.68 2.81
C TYR A 100 10.36 -11.11 2.27
N ILE A 101 11.57 -11.57 1.99
CA ILE A 101 11.82 -12.96 1.59
C ILE A 101 11.79 -13.84 2.84
N GLN A 102 11.24 -15.04 2.69
CA GLN A 102 11.34 -16.11 3.68
C GLN A 102 12.77 -16.64 3.79
#